data_AF-A0A9Q1BK81-F1
#
_entry.id   AF-A0A9Q1BK81-F1
#
_cell.length_a   1.000
_cell.length_b   1.000
_cell.length_c   1.000
_cell.angle_alpha   90.00
_cell.angle_beta   90.00
_cell.angle_gamma   90.00
#
_symmetry.space_group_name_H-M   'P 1'
#
loop_
_entity.id
_entity.type
_entity.pdbx_description
1 polymer ?
#
loop_
_entity_poly.entity_id
_entity_poly.type
_entity_poly.pdbx_seq_one_letter_code
_entity_poly.pdbx_strand_id
1 'polypeptide(L)'
;MLMQLRKKFHLIECTVVEPSGEQIQSYKKLVEEQKDALNGVTFNWRQESFQEFCKANVDSSKTFNFVSAIHSCHYIPRKDLVFYFDTITSLTAGKILIMQGAGKCELLVRVYRERGQPTRTNKILI
;
A
#
# COMPACT_ATOMS: atom_id res chain seq x y z
N MET A 1 8.65 -7.72 2.11
CA MET A 1 8.05 -7.39 0.78
C MET A 1 8.87 -6.36 0.00
N LEU A 2 9.09 -5.15 0.52
CA LEU A 2 9.80 -4.08 -0.19
C LEU A 2 11.17 -4.50 -0.74
N MET A 3 11.98 -5.23 0.04
CA MET A 3 13.27 -5.78 -0.42
C MET A 3 13.14 -6.72 -1.64
N GLN A 4 12.04 -7.47 -1.78
CA GLN A 4 11.82 -8.30 -2.97
C GLN A 4 11.42 -7.44 -4.17
N LEU A 5 10.60 -6.41 -3.97
CA LEU A 5 10.22 -5.47 -5.02
C LEU A 5 11.42 -4.64 -5.51
N ARG A 6 12.37 -4.32 -4.62
CA ARG A 6 13.64 -3.66 -4.94
C ARG A 6 14.49 -4.40 -5.96
N LYS A 7 14.40 -5.74 -6.02
CA LYS A 7 15.10 -6.54 -7.04
C LYS A 7 14.60 -6.27 -8.46
N LYS A 8 13.36 -5.78 -8.59
CA LYS A 8 12.72 -5.47 -9.88
C LYS A 8 12.64 -3.96 -10.15
N PHE A 9 12.50 -3.14 -9.11
CA PHE A 9 12.25 -1.71 -9.23
C PHE A 9 13.30 -0.88 -8.48
N HIS A 10 14.04 -0.06 -9.22
CA HIS A 10 15.14 0.76 -8.71
C HIS A 10 14.71 2.03 -7.96
N LEU A 11 13.45 2.43 -8.03
CA LEU A 11 12.86 3.53 -7.27
C LEU A 11 11.45 3.14 -6.80
N ILE A 12 11.23 3.23 -5.49
CA ILE A 12 9.95 2.90 -4.85
C ILE A 12 9.55 4.05 -3.93
N GLU A 13 8.33 4.54 -4.09
CA GLU A 13 7.67 5.43 -3.13
C GLU A 13 6.70 4.60 -2.29
N CYS A 14 6.95 4.48 -0.99
CA CYS A 14 6.12 3.72 -0.06
C CYS A 14 5.37 4.68 0.87
N THR A 15 4.05 4.73 0.76
CA THR A 15 3.20 5.38 1.77
C THR A 15 2.76 4.33 2.79
N VAL A 16 2.98 4.60 4.07
CA VAL A 16 2.54 3.75 5.18
C VAL A 16 1.41 4.45 5.91
N VAL A 17 0.25 3.80 6.03
CA VAL A 17 -0.93 4.31 6.74
C VAL A 17 -1.18 3.45 7.98
N GLU A 18 -0.97 4.03 9.15
CA GLU A 18 -1.08 3.33 10.42
C GLU A 18 -1.59 4.28 11.52
N PRO A 19 -2.73 4.02 12.17
CA PRO A 19 -3.25 4.90 13.22
C PRO A 19 -2.37 4.95 14.47
N SER A 20 -1.67 3.85 14.81
CA SER A 20 -0.82 3.77 16.00
C SER A 20 0.52 4.46 15.79
N GLY A 21 0.73 5.57 16.49
CA GLY A 21 2.02 6.27 16.51
C GLY A 21 3.17 5.39 17.02
N GLU A 22 2.90 4.48 17.96
CA GLU A 22 3.89 3.53 18.47
C GLU A 22 4.35 2.56 17.37
N GLN A 23 3.41 2.01 16.59
CA GLN A 23 3.73 1.11 15.49
C GLN A 23 4.50 1.83 14.38
N ILE A 24 4.14 3.08 14.06
CA ILE A 24 4.91 3.92 13.13
C ILE A 24 6.34 4.09 13.61
N GLN A 25 6.56 4.41 14.88
CA GLN A 25 7.90 4.62 15.41
C GLN A 25 8.74 3.34 15.40
N SER A 26 8.13 2.22 15.78
CA SER A 26 8.77 0.90 15.70
C SER A 26 9.14 0.56 14.25
N TYR A 27 8.27 0.83 13.29
CA TYR A 27 8.57 0.56 11.89
C TYR A 27 9.64 1.50 11.33
N LYS A 28 9.64 2.79 11.70
CA LYS A 28 10.72 3.72 11.34
C LYS A 28 12.09 3.25 11.82
N LYS A 29 12.19 2.76 13.06
CA LYS A 29 13.45 2.18 13.58
C LYS A 29 13.91 0.98 12.75
N LEU A 30 12.99 0.06 12.44
CA LEU A 30 13.30 -1.09 11.59
C LEU A 30 13.74 -0.69 10.18
N VAL A 31 13.15 0.36 9.61
CA VAL A 31 13.57 0.91 8.30
C VAL A 31 15.00 1.44 8.37
N GLU A 32 15.36 2.15 9.45
CA GLU A 32 16.72 2.67 9.65
C GLU A 32 17.75 1.54 9.81
N GLU A 33 17.42 0.49 10.58
CA GLU A 33 18.25 -0.71 10.73
C GLU A 33 18.50 -1.43 9.38
N GLN A 34 17.57 -1.29 8.44
CA GLN A 34 17.59 -1.92 7.12
C GLN A 34 17.91 -0.94 5.98
N LYS A 35 18.46 0.24 6.27
CA LYS A 35 18.62 1.34 5.29
C LYS A 35 19.38 0.92 4.02
N ASP A 36 20.42 0.10 4.14
CA ASP A 36 21.23 -0.32 3.01
C ASP A 36 20.43 -1.25 2.09
N ALA A 37 19.65 -2.15 2.67
CA ALA A 37 18.75 -3.05 1.96
C ALA A 37 17.53 -2.32 1.34
N LEU A 38 17.17 -1.16 1.89
CA LEU A 38 16.04 -0.33 1.47
C LEU A 38 16.48 0.92 0.69
N ASN A 39 17.74 0.98 0.25
CA ASN A 39 18.23 2.09 -0.56
C ASN A 39 17.37 2.25 -1.83
N GLY A 40 16.97 3.48 -2.14
CA GLY A 40 16.06 3.81 -3.23
C GLY A 40 14.57 3.57 -2.92
N VAL A 41 14.21 3.36 -1.65
CA VAL A 41 12.84 3.46 -1.15
C VAL A 41 12.66 4.79 -0.41
N THR A 42 11.66 5.58 -0.82
CA THR A 42 11.23 6.78 -0.10
C THR A 42 9.97 6.47 0.70
N PHE A 43 9.98 6.76 2.00
CA PHE A 43 8.84 6.50 2.88
C PHE A 43 8.05 7.78 3.17
N ASN A 44 6.73 7.69 3.04
CA ASN A 44 5.77 8.71 3.47
C ASN A 44 4.89 8.12 4.57
N TRP A 45 4.96 8.69 5.78
CA TRP A 45 4.29 8.15 6.95
C TRP A 45 3.01 8.92 7.23
N ARG A 46 1.90 8.20 7.37
CA ARG A 46 0.57 8.77 7.60
C ARG A 46 -0.01 8.15 8.87
N GLN A 47 -0.08 8.95 9.94
CA GLN A 47 -0.68 8.53 11.20
C GLN A 47 -2.18 8.77 11.17
N GLU A 48 -2.90 7.89 10.48
CA GLU A 48 -4.36 7.93 10.31
C GLU A 48 -4.86 6.51 10.01
N SER A 49 -6.15 6.27 10.18
CA SER A 49 -6.77 5.00 9.76
C SER A 49 -6.85 4.90 8.24
N PHE A 50 -6.93 3.67 7.71
CA PHE A 50 -7.11 3.45 6.27
C PHE A 50 -8.37 4.15 5.73
N GLN A 51 -9.44 4.19 6.53
CA GLN A 51 -10.69 4.86 6.15
C GLN A 51 -10.51 6.38 6.04
N GLU A 52 -9.83 7.01 7.00
CA GLU A 52 -9.54 8.45 6.96
C GLU A 52 -8.66 8.80 5.77
N PHE A 53 -7.61 8.00 5.53
CA PHE A 53 -6.75 8.17 4.37
C PHE A 53 -7.53 8.13 3.05
N CYS A 54 -8.40 7.12 2.87
CA CYS A 54 -9.16 6.99 1.63
C CYS A 54 -10.15 8.14 1.44
N LYS A 55 -10.83 8.58 2.51
CA LYS A 55 -11.74 9.74 2.45
C LYS A 55 -11.01 11.03 2.10
N ALA A 56 -9.83 11.26 2.67
CA ALA A 56 -9.02 12.45 2.39
C ALA A 56 -8.43 12.45 0.96
N ASN A 57 -8.36 11.29 0.31
CA ASN A 57 -7.79 11.15 -1.03
C ASN A 57 -8.83 10.82 -2.11
N VAL A 58 -10.13 10.93 -1.80
CA VAL A 58 -11.20 10.49 -2.71
C VAL A 58 -11.21 11.24 -4.04
N ASP A 59 -10.88 12.53 -3.98
CA ASP A 59 -10.79 13.44 -5.14
C ASP A 59 -9.34 13.64 -5.61
N SER A 60 -8.39 12.88 -5.05
CA SER A 60 -6.98 13.02 -5.43
C SER A 60 -6.69 12.27 -6.73
N SER A 61 -5.81 12.83 -7.55
CA SER A 61 -5.20 12.11 -8.68
C SER A 61 -4.12 11.10 -8.23
N LYS A 62 -3.93 10.93 -6.92
CA LYS A 62 -2.88 10.08 -6.36
C LYS A 62 -3.31 8.63 -6.41
N THR A 63 -2.71 7.90 -7.34
CA THR A 63 -2.93 6.46 -7.50
C THR A 63 -1.69 5.66 -7.11
N PHE A 64 -1.90 4.43 -6.65
CA PHE A 64 -0.86 3.47 -6.27
C PHE A 64 -0.77 2.32 -7.27
N ASN A 65 0.45 1.88 -7.58
CA ASN A 65 0.71 0.71 -8.42
C ASN A 65 0.53 -0.60 -7.63
N PHE A 66 0.75 -0.55 -6.32
CA PHE A 66 0.56 -1.69 -5.43
C PHE A 66 -0.01 -1.25 -4.09
N VAL A 67 -1.02 -1.95 -3.59
CA VAL A 67 -1.61 -1.71 -2.26
C VAL A 67 -1.57 -2.99 -1.45
N SER A 68 -1.06 -2.94 -0.23
CA SER A 68 -0.96 -4.08 0.70
C SER A 68 -1.73 -3.79 1.98
N ALA A 69 -2.94 -4.32 2.09
CA ALA A 69 -3.75 -4.22 3.30
C ALA A 69 -3.71 -5.55 4.08
N ILE A 70 -2.78 -5.67 5.02
CA ILE A 70 -2.58 -6.88 5.83
C ILE A 70 -3.15 -6.64 7.22
N HIS A 71 -4.18 -7.40 7.57
CA HIS A 71 -4.92 -7.30 8.83
C HIS A 71 -5.44 -5.90 9.19
N SER A 72 -5.58 -5.01 8.20
CA SER A 72 -5.91 -3.60 8.41
C SER A 72 -7.34 -3.22 8.03
N CYS A 73 -8.15 -4.16 7.51
CA CYS A 73 -9.47 -3.87 6.93
C CYS A 73 -10.65 -4.58 7.62
N HIS A 74 -10.45 -5.26 8.75
CA HIS A 74 -11.50 -6.09 9.38
C HIS A 74 -12.70 -5.30 9.89
N TYR A 75 -12.50 -4.02 10.18
CA TYR A 75 -13.51 -3.11 10.72
C TYR A 75 -14.27 -2.34 9.63
N ILE A 76 -13.91 -2.52 8.35
CA ILE A 76 -14.51 -1.76 7.24
C ILE A 76 -15.53 -2.67 6.52
N PRO A 77 -16.77 -2.21 6.30
CA PRO A 77 -17.75 -2.94 5.52
C PRO A 77 -17.22 -3.28 4.11
N ARG A 78 -17.46 -4.50 3.63
CA ARG A 78 -16.97 -4.98 2.31
C ARG A 78 -17.31 -4.03 1.16
N LYS A 79 -18.51 -3.44 1.16
CA LYS A 79 -18.97 -2.49 0.15
C LYS A 79 -18.08 -1.23 0.08
N ASP A 80 -17.61 -0.76 1.23
CA ASP A 80 -16.81 0.46 1.34
C ASP A 80 -15.35 0.15 0.97
N LEU A 81 -14.86 -1.05 1.29
CA LEU A 81 -13.52 -1.51 0.87
C LEU A 81 -13.34 -1.52 -0.64
N VAL A 82 -14.30 -2.06 -1.38
CA VAL A 82 -14.22 -2.09 -2.86
C VAL A 82 -14.13 -0.66 -3.41
N PHE A 83 -14.98 0.24 -2.93
CA PHE A 83 -14.96 1.64 -3.31
C PHE A 83 -13.60 2.29 -3.01
N TYR A 84 -13.10 2.17 -1.79
CA TYR A 84 -11.81 2.75 -1.40
C TYR A 84 -10.64 2.24 -2.23
N PHE A 85 -10.60 0.94 -2.50
CA PHE A 85 -9.55 0.36 -3.33
C PHE A 85 -9.61 0.83 -4.78
N ASP A 86 -10.80 0.92 -5.38
CA ASP A 86 -10.95 1.45 -6.74
C ASP A 86 -10.55 2.94 -6.82
N THR A 87 -10.74 3.71 -5.74
CA THR A 87 -10.32 5.13 -5.70
C THR A 87 -8.81 5.32 -5.63
N ILE A 88 -8.11 4.52 -4.82
CA ILE A 88 -6.67 4.72 -4.55
C ILE A 88 -5.75 3.91 -5.48
N THR A 89 -6.29 2.93 -6.22
CA THR A 89 -5.47 2.14 -7.14
C THR A 89 -5.41 2.73 -8.53
N SER A 90 -4.25 2.57 -9.17
CA SER A 90 -4.10 2.96 -10.56
C SER A 90 -4.90 2.01 -11.46
N LEU A 91 -5.94 2.54 -12.12
CA LEU A 91 -6.81 1.79 -13.03
C LEU A 91 -6.07 1.15 -14.23
N THR A 92 -4.83 1.55 -14.51
CA THR A 92 -4.04 1.08 -15.65
C THR A 92 -3.12 -0.11 -15.36
N ALA A 93 -2.73 -0.36 -14.09
CA ALA A 93 -1.81 -1.46 -13.73
C ALA A 93 -1.76 -1.82 -12.23
N GLY A 94 -2.70 -1.33 -11.41
CA GLY A 94 -2.69 -1.53 -9.95
C GLY A 94 -2.86 -2.99 -9.54
N LYS A 95 -2.13 -3.41 -8.50
CA LYS A 95 -2.32 -4.71 -7.82
C LYS A 95 -2.64 -4.50 -6.35
N ILE A 96 -3.57 -5.28 -5.81
CA ILE A 96 -3.98 -5.22 -4.40
C ILE A 96 -3.72 -6.58 -3.75
N LEU A 97 -3.07 -6.55 -2.60
CA LEU A 97 -2.92 -7.67 -1.68
C LEU A 97 -3.74 -7.37 -0.43
N ILE A 98 -4.75 -8.19 -0.15
CA ILE A 98 -5.53 -8.13 1.09
C ILE A 98 -5.30 -9.44 1.85
N MET A 99 -4.90 -9.36 3.11
CA MET A 99 -4.77 -10.52 3.99
C MET A 99 -5.61 -10.30 5.25
N GLN A 100 -6.59 -11.17 5.49
CA GLN A 100 -7.42 -11.18 6.70
C GLN A 100 -7.38 -12.56 7.37
N GLY A 101 -7.40 -12.65 8.71
CA GLY A 101 -7.50 -13.90 9.48
C GLY A 101 -8.64 -13.80 10.49
N ALA A 102 -9.35 -14.87 10.90
CA ALA A 102 -9.11 -16.32 10.76
C ALA A 102 -10.25 -17.03 10.00
N GLY A 103 -9.89 -17.95 9.09
CA GLY A 103 -10.80 -18.94 8.48
C GLY A 103 -11.03 -18.79 6.96
N LYS A 104 -10.97 -17.58 6.40
CA LYS A 104 -11.01 -17.33 4.96
C LYS A 104 -10.07 -16.20 4.59
N CYS A 105 -8.85 -16.57 4.18
CA CYS A 105 -7.99 -15.65 3.44
C CYS A 105 -8.58 -15.48 2.04
N GLU A 106 -9.53 -14.56 1.84
CA GLU A 106 -9.86 -14.12 0.47
C GLU A 106 -8.71 -13.25 -0.01
N LEU A 107 -7.73 -13.89 -0.67
CA LEU A 107 -6.76 -13.19 -1.49
C LEU A 107 -7.52 -12.57 -2.68
N LEU A 108 -7.98 -11.33 -2.50
CA LEU A 108 -8.59 -10.58 -3.58
C LEU A 108 -7.48 -9.96 -4.45
N VAL A 109 -6.75 -10.80 -5.20
CA VAL A 109 -5.87 -10.26 -6.25
C VAL A 109 -6.73 -9.83 -7.42
N ARG A 110 -7.24 -8.60 -7.38
CA ARG A 110 -7.59 -7.93 -8.63
C ARG A 110 -6.29 -7.47 -9.28
N VAL A 111 -5.76 -8.29 -10.19
CA VAL A 111 -4.73 -7.86 -11.14
C VAL A 111 -5.45 -7.09 -12.24
N TYR A 112 -5.40 -5.76 -12.19
CA TYR A 112 -5.76 -4.98 -13.38
C TYR A 112 -4.59 -5.12 -14.38
N ARG A 113 -4.87 -5.81 -15.50
CA ARG A 113 -3.88 -6.25 -16.50
C ARG A 113 -2.95 -5.11 -16.95
N GLU A 114 -1.68 -5.46 -17.10
CA GLU A 114 -0.64 -4.64 -17.75
C GLU A 114 -1.10 -4.17 -19.13
N ARG A 115 -1.46 -2.89 -19.26
CA ARG A 115 -1.48 -2.17 -20.55
C ARG A 115 -0.67 -0.87 -20.52
N GLY A 116 0.12 -0.65 -19.47
CA GLY A 116 0.98 0.53 -19.33
C GLY A 116 2.45 0.17 -19.32
N GLN A 117 3.27 0.95 -20.03
CA GLN A 117 4.73 0.89 -19.89
C GLN A 117 5.13 1.13 -18.42
N PRO A 118 6.14 0.41 -17.90
CA PRO A 118 6.60 0.61 -16.53
C PRO A 118 7.01 2.06 -16.31
N THR A 119 6.34 2.74 -15.38
CA THR A 119 6.72 4.09 -14.96
C THR A 119 8.08 4.04 -14.26
N ARG A 120 8.88 5.12 -14.38
CA ARG A 120 10.22 5.21 -13.76
C ARG A 120 10.22 5.01 -12.23
N THR A 121 9.09 5.29 -11.58
CA THR A 121 8.90 5.16 -10.12
C THR A 121 7.66 4.33 -9.84
N ASN A 122 7.74 3.44 -8.85
CA ASN A 122 6.61 2.62 -8.40
C ASN A 122 6.06 3.11 -7.07
N LYS A 123 4.76 3.39 -7.02
CA LYS A 123 4.06 3.87 -5.83
C LYS A 123 3.38 2.70 -5.11
N ILE A 124 3.68 2.56 -3.83
CA ILE A 124 3.20 1.49 -2.95
C ILE A 124 2.46 2.11 -1.77
N LEU A 125 1.32 1.52 -1.42
CA LEU A 125 0.60 1.79 -0.17
C LEU A 125 0.67 0.55 0.71
N ILE A 126 1.06 0.72 1.97
CA ILE A 126 1.07 -0.30 3.02
C ILE A 126 0.19 0.19 4.17
#